data_AF-S0FYZ7-F1
#
_entry.id   AF-S0FYZ7-F1
#
_cell.length_a   1.000
_cell.length_b   1.000
_cell.length_c   1.000
_cell.angle_alpha   90.00
_cell.angle_beta   90.00
_cell.angle_gamma   90.00
#
_symmetry.space_group_name_H-M   'P 1'
#
loop_
_entity.id
_entity.type
_entity.pdbx_description
1 polymer ?
#
loop_
_entity_poly.entity_id
_entity_poly.type
_entity_poly.pdbx_seq_one_letter_code
_entity_poly.pdbx_strand_id
1 'polypeptide(L)'
;MNTVAASISVLRWAAGRAWLSDEKLTNRFRKWPLWISGEVQPTLRQLEEFARLTHTPIGYFFLSEPPELALPVPDFRTLRDETMMEPMQNGGRFQPGRRRYVNSLPEPRTRAVLSSTLEGQTLFQEAFRMLGMRKTSFFYDAARELRVLL
;
A
#
# COMPACT_ATOMS: atom_id res chain seq x y z
N MET A 1 -29.97 -8.85 -4.97
CA MET A 1 -28.62 -8.32 -4.67
C MET A 1 -27.61 -9.33 -5.19
N ASN A 2 -26.63 -8.93 -6.00
CA ASN A 2 -25.67 -9.83 -6.64
C ASN A 2 -24.54 -10.18 -5.66
N THR A 3 -24.53 -11.40 -5.12
CA THR A 3 -23.42 -11.93 -4.33
C THR A 3 -22.29 -12.38 -5.23
N VAL A 4 -21.05 -12.31 -4.75
CA VAL A 4 -19.87 -12.70 -5.51
C VAL A 4 -19.04 -13.71 -4.72
N ALA A 5 -18.54 -14.73 -5.42
CA ALA A 5 -17.66 -15.72 -4.83
C ALA A 5 -16.36 -15.04 -4.43
N ALA A 6 -16.00 -15.14 -3.15
CA ALA A 6 -14.76 -14.63 -2.60
C ALA A 6 -14.07 -15.75 -1.81
N SER A 7 -12.77 -15.88 -1.99
CA SER A 7 -11.96 -16.88 -1.32
C SER A 7 -11.79 -16.56 0.17
N ILE A 8 -12.21 -17.51 1.01
CA ILE A 8 -12.12 -17.40 2.46
C ILE A 8 -10.66 -17.28 2.92
N SER A 9 -9.75 -18.03 2.29
CA SER A 9 -8.32 -17.99 2.61
C SER A 9 -7.74 -16.59 2.36
N VAL A 10 -8.10 -15.96 1.23
CA VAL A 10 -7.66 -14.62 0.88
C VAL A 10 -8.32 -13.55 1.76
N LEU A 11 -9.61 -13.71 2.12
CA LEU A 11 -10.29 -12.82 3.07
C LEU A 11 -9.59 -12.80 4.43
N ARG A 12 -9.26 -13.98 4.98
CA ARG A 12 -8.53 -14.12 6.25
C ARG A 12 -7.12 -13.55 6.15
N TRP A 13 -6.41 -13.83 5.07
CA TRP A 13 -5.08 -13.28 4.81
C TRP A 13 -5.08 -11.74 4.78
N ALA A 14 -6.03 -11.13 4.05
CA ALA A 14 -6.13 -9.67 3.94
C ALA A 14 -6.47 -9.02 5.30
N ALA A 15 -7.36 -9.64 6.08
CA ALA A 15 -7.67 -9.20 7.44
C ALA A 15 -6.44 -9.25 8.35
N GLY A 16 -5.68 -10.35 8.30
CA GLY A 16 -4.43 -10.52 9.06
C GLY A 16 -3.39 -9.47 8.69
N ARG A 17 -3.16 -9.22 7.40
CA ARG A 17 -2.24 -8.16 6.91
C ARG A 17 -2.62 -6.76 7.36
N ALA A 18 -3.93 -6.50 7.48
CA ALA A 18 -4.46 -5.21 7.92
C ALA A 18 -4.54 -5.09 9.46
N TRP A 19 -4.12 -6.12 10.22
CA TRP A 19 -4.22 -6.18 11.68
C TRP A 19 -5.65 -5.92 12.20
N LEU A 20 -6.64 -6.40 11.44
CA LEU A 20 -8.05 -6.26 11.79
C LEU A 20 -8.51 -7.52 12.53
N SER A 21 -9.03 -7.33 13.75
CA SER A 21 -9.62 -8.41 14.53
C SER A 21 -11.01 -8.79 14.00
N ASP A 22 -11.41 -10.04 14.23
CA ASP A 22 -12.74 -10.54 13.86
C ASP A 22 -13.86 -9.71 14.51
N GLU A 23 -13.65 -9.17 15.71
CA GLU A 23 -14.60 -8.28 16.38
C GLU A 23 -14.81 -6.97 15.62
N LYS A 24 -13.71 -6.31 15.19
CA LYS A 24 -13.78 -5.08 14.38
C LYS A 24 -14.45 -5.33 13.04
N LEU A 25 -14.15 -6.45 12.40
CA LEU A 25 -14.75 -6.84 11.13
C LEU A 25 -16.22 -7.20 11.27
N THR A 26 -16.61 -7.87 12.34
CA THR A 26 -18.02 -8.19 12.63
C THR A 26 -18.84 -6.93 12.90
N ASN A 27 -18.26 -5.94 13.59
CA ASN A 27 -18.95 -4.67 13.83
C ASN A 27 -19.24 -3.92 12.52
N ARG A 28 -18.29 -3.91 11.57
CA ARG A 28 -18.46 -3.24 10.27
C ARG A 28 -19.25 -4.06 9.26
N PHE A 29 -18.98 -5.36 9.20
CA PHE A 29 -19.62 -6.34 8.33
C PHE A 29 -20.30 -7.37 9.22
N ARG A 30 -21.57 -7.15 9.58
CA ARG A 30 -22.31 -8.06 10.50
C ARG A 30 -22.34 -9.52 10.06
N LYS A 31 -22.18 -9.78 8.75
CA LYS A 31 -22.11 -11.13 8.17
C LYS A 31 -20.68 -11.69 8.07
N TRP A 32 -19.66 -11.02 8.60
CA TRP A 32 -18.27 -11.48 8.59
C TRP A 32 -18.11 -12.92 9.09
N PRO A 33 -18.71 -13.33 10.23
CA PRO A 33 -18.63 -14.73 10.67
C PRO A 33 -19.18 -15.73 9.64
N LEU A 34 -20.23 -15.33 8.91
CA LEU A 34 -20.86 -16.15 7.87
C LEU A 34 -20.05 -16.16 6.57
N TRP A 35 -19.27 -15.12 6.31
CA TRP A 35 -18.35 -15.10 5.16
C TRP A 35 -17.19 -16.06 5.38
N ILE A 36 -16.61 -16.04 6.58
CA ILE A 36 -15.44 -16.86 6.90
C ILE A 36 -15.78 -18.33 7.18
N SER A 37 -17.05 -18.65 7.47
CA SER A 37 -17.55 -20.04 7.51
C SER A 37 -17.96 -20.56 6.12
N GLY A 38 -18.13 -19.67 5.13
CA GLY A 38 -18.58 -20.02 3.79
C GLY A 38 -20.09 -20.18 3.65
N GLU A 39 -20.87 -19.93 4.71
CA GLU A 39 -22.33 -20.00 4.69
C GLU A 39 -22.96 -18.93 3.80
N VAL A 40 -22.35 -17.74 3.74
CA VAL A 40 -22.86 -16.61 2.95
C VAL A 40 -21.73 -15.93 2.20
N GLN A 41 -21.96 -15.63 0.94
CA GLN A 41 -21.04 -14.84 0.12
C GLN A 41 -21.28 -13.33 0.30
N PRO A 42 -20.22 -12.50 0.30
CA PRO A 42 -20.35 -11.05 0.28
C PRO A 42 -21.00 -10.56 -1.02
N THR A 43 -21.61 -9.39 -0.97
CA THR A 43 -21.96 -8.64 -2.19
C THR A 43 -20.73 -7.97 -2.79
N LEU A 44 -20.75 -7.65 -4.08
CA LEU A 44 -19.64 -6.93 -4.73
C LEU A 44 -19.29 -5.63 -4.00
N ARG A 45 -20.29 -4.82 -3.61
CA ARG A 45 -20.08 -3.58 -2.85
C ARG A 45 -19.41 -3.80 -1.50
N GLN A 46 -19.79 -4.87 -0.80
CA GLN A 46 -19.19 -5.24 0.47
C GLN A 46 -17.73 -5.67 0.30
N LEU A 47 -17.45 -6.41 -0.77
CA LEU A 47 -16.09 -6.84 -1.11
C LEU A 47 -15.22 -5.65 -1.54
N GLU A 48 -15.75 -4.68 -2.29
CA GLU A 48 -15.10 -3.40 -2.61
C GLU A 48 -14.77 -2.58 -1.35
N GLU A 49 -15.70 -2.53 -0.40
CA GLU A 49 -15.48 -1.83 0.86
C GLU A 49 -14.39 -2.52 1.70
N PHE A 50 -14.41 -3.85 1.77
CA PHE A 50 -13.39 -4.64 2.44
C PHE A 50 -12.01 -4.50 1.76
N ALA A 51 -11.96 -4.48 0.42
CA ALA A 51 -10.76 -4.23 -0.37
C ALA A 51 -10.12 -2.88 -0.03
N ARG A 52 -10.94 -1.82 0.04
CA ARG A 52 -10.50 -0.49 0.45
C ARG A 52 -9.98 -0.46 1.89
N LEU A 53 -10.66 -1.15 2.81
CA LEU A 53 -10.29 -1.19 4.22
C LEU A 53 -8.97 -1.91 4.46
N THR A 54 -8.75 -3.02 3.76
CA THR A 54 -7.53 -3.85 3.89
C THR A 54 -6.40 -3.39 2.98
N HIS A 55 -6.64 -2.39 2.13
CA HIS A 55 -5.73 -1.97 1.06
C HIS A 55 -5.28 -3.14 0.18
N THR A 56 -6.22 -4.07 -0.07
CA THR A 56 -6.00 -5.26 -0.91
C THR A 56 -6.74 -5.07 -2.22
N PRO A 57 -6.12 -5.30 -3.41
CA PRO A 57 -6.83 -5.24 -4.68
C PRO A 57 -8.02 -6.20 -4.68
N ILE A 58 -9.19 -5.73 -5.11
CA ILE A 58 -10.41 -6.56 -5.08
C ILE A 58 -10.26 -7.85 -5.89
N GLY A 59 -9.49 -7.80 -6.99
CA GLY A 59 -9.19 -8.96 -7.83
C GLY A 59 -8.58 -10.14 -7.06
N TYR A 60 -7.86 -9.87 -5.96
CA TYR A 60 -7.20 -10.91 -5.19
C TYR A 60 -8.19 -11.81 -4.46
N PHE A 61 -9.35 -11.28 -4.07
CA PHE A 61 -10.37 -12.08 -3.38
C PHE A 61 -11.00 -13.16 -4.27
N PHE A 62 -10.74 -13.14 -5.58
CA PHE A 62 -11.16 -14.19 -6.51
C PHE A 62 -10.07 -15.26 -6.75
N LEU A 63 -8.88 -15.11 -6.15
CA LEU A 63 -7.83 -16.12 -6.19
C LEU A 63 -8.15 -17.27 -5.24
N SER A 64 -7.78 -18.50 -5.61
CA SER A 64 -7.97 -19.68 -4.74
C SER A 64 -7.16 -19.59 -3.46
N GLU A 65 -5.95 -19.02 -3.54
CA GLU A 65 -5.00 -18.91 -2.42
C GLU A 65 -4.46 -17.48 -2.30
N PRO A 66 -4.02 -17.06 -1.10
CA PRO A 66 -3.37 -15.79 -0.91
C PRO A 66 -2.12 -15.66 -1.79
N PRO A 67 -1.90 -14.53 -2.47
CA PRO A 67 -0.71 -14.35 -3.27
C PRO A 67 0.52 -14.22 -2.37
N GLU A 68 1.63 -14.81 -2.81
CA GLU A 68 2.93 -14.54 -2.24
C GLU A 68 3.36 -13.12 -2.63
N LEU A 69 3.36 -12.23 -1.65
CA LEU A 69 3.88 -10.88 -1.82
C LEU A 69 5.33 -10.88 -1.38
N ALA A 70 6.24 -10.89 -2.35
CA ALA A 70 7.61 -10.49 -2.08
C ALA A 70 7.57 -9.05 -1.53
N LEU A 71 7.97 -8.87 -0.27
CA LEU A 71 8.23 -7.54 0.26
C LEU A 71 9.65 -7.15 -0.18
N PRO A 72 9.85 -6.22 -1.13
CA PRO A 72 11.17 -5.73 -1.43
C PRO A 72 11.51 -4.66 -0.39
N VAL A 73 11.81 -5.07 0.83
CA VAL A 73 12.44 -4.18 1.80
C VAL A 73 13.83 -4.73 2.06
N PRO A 74 14.86 -4.22 1.37
CA PRO A 74 16.21 -4.26 1.91
C PRO A 74 16.15 -3.73 3.34
N ASP A 75 16.74 -4.46 4.28
CA ASP A 75 16.74 -4.05 5.68
C ASP A 75 17.58 -2.76 5.84
N PHE A 76 16.92 -1.60 5.83
CA PHE A 76 17.57 -0.28 5.93
C PHE A 76 18.03 0.05 7.36
N ARG A 77 17.93 -0.87 8.32
CA ARG A 77 18.43 -0.65 9.68
C ARG A 77 19.94 -0.50 9.76
N THR A 78 20.68 -0.88 8.72
CA THR A 78 22.15 -0.79 8.63
C THR A 78 22.70 0.48 7.95
N LEU A 79 21.85 1.45 7.57
CA LEU A 79 22.30 2.72 6.95
C LEU A 79 22.05 3.96 7.84
N ARG A 80 21.82 3.77 9.15
CA ARG A 80 21.57 4.87 10.10
C ARG A 80 22.73 5.13 11.07
N ASP A 81 23.92 5.14 10.53
CA ASP A 81 25.09 5.83 11.07
C ASP A 81 25.76 6.35 9.80
N GLU A 82 25.54 7.58 9.35
CA GLU A 82 26.64 8.58 9.38
C GLU A 82 26.22 10.01 8.96
N THR A 83 24.94 10.33 8.75
CA THR A 83 24.56 11.71 8.35
C THR A 83 23.33 12.25 9.07
N MET A 84 23.40 12.33 10.39
CA MET A 84 22.49 13.15 11.20
C MET A 84 23.30 14.10 12.08
N MET A 85 23.90 15.11 11.46
CA MET A 85 24.23 16.38 12.12
C MET A 85 24.19 17.50 11.08
N GLU A 86 23.17 18.35 11.11
CA GLU A 86 23.37 19.77 11.47
C GLU A 86 22.03 20.49 11.70
N PRO A 87 22.02 21.48 12.62
CA PRO A 87 20.81 21.97 13.26
C PRO A 87 20.07 23.02 12.42
N MET A 88 18.79 23.15 12.72
CA MET A 88 17.90 24.15 12.16
C MET A 88 18.37 25.55 12.58
N GLN A 89 18.97 26.31 11.67
CA GLN A 89 19.14 27.75 11.83
C GLN A 89 18.74 28.54 10.58
N ASN A 90 17.91 29.54 10.85
CA ASN A 90 17.60 30.75 10.11
C ASN A 90 16.50 30.78 9.05
N GLY A 91 15.70 31.84 9.21
CA GLY A 91 14.45 32.11 8.52
C GLY A 91 14.65 32.44 7.05
N GLY A 92 13.75 31.89 6.24
CA GLY A 92 13.66 32.13 4.81
C GLY A 92 12.21 32.04 4.36
N ARG A 93 11.76 33.14 3.76
CA ARG A 93 10.44 33.41 3.18
C ARG A 93 9.83 32.20 2.45
N PHE A 94 8.59 31.85 2.79
CA PHE A 94 7.81 30.86 2.03
C PHE A 94 7.59 31.36 0.59
N GLN A 95 8.08 30.60 -0.40
CA GLN A 95 7.68 30.75 -1.81
C GLN A 95 6.78 29.57 -2.20
N PRO A 96 5.59 29.81 -2.76
CA PRO A 96 4.73 28.74 -3.27
C PRO A 96 5.17 28.39 -4.70
N GLY A 97 5.79 27.23 -4.89
CA GLY A 97 6.09 26.75 -6.23
C GLY A 97 7.20 25.72 -6.28
N ARG A 98 6.79 24.45 -6.37
CA ARG A 98 7.61 23.27 -6.72
C ARG A 98 8.72 22.90 -5.72
N ARG A 99 8.97 21.59 -5.58
CA ARG A 99 10.01 20.96 -4.73
C ARG A 99 9.78 21.01 -3.22
N ARG A 100 8.86 20.20 -2.71
CA ARG A 100 8.96 19.77 -1.31
C ARG A 100 8.26 18.43 -1.05
N TYR A 101 8.66 17.36 -1.75
CA TYR A 101 8.37 15.98 -1.29
C TYR A 101 9.41 14.94 -1.70
N VAL A 102 10.25 15.20 -2.72
CA VAL A 102 11.32 14.28 -3.11
C VAL A 102 12.53 14.34 -2.16
N ASN A 103 12.76 15.48 -1.49
CA ASN A 103 13.90 15.68 -0.59
C ASN A 103 13.68 15.18 0.85
N SER A 104 12.63 14.40 1.11
CA SER A 104 12.31 13.89 2.46
C SER A 104 12.39 12.36 2.55
N LEU A 105 12.66 11.68 1.43
CA LEU A 105 12.87 10.24 1.37
C LEU A 105 14.29 9.96 0.84
N PRO A 106 15.00 8.96 1.38
CA PRO A 106 16.29 8.56 0.85
C PRO A 106 16.18 8.15 -0.62
N GLU A 107 16.98 8.74 -1.51
CA GLU A 107 16.94 8.49 -2.97
C GLU A 107 17.01 6.99 -3.34
N PRO A 108 17.88 6.16 -2.73
CA PRO A 108 17.96 4.73 -3.06
C PRO A 108 16.66 3.99 -2.76
N ARG A 109 15.96 4.39 -1.70
CA ARG A 109 14.66 3.82 -1.31
C ARG A 109 13.58 4.24 -2.29
N THR A 110 13.54 5.50 -2.69
CA THR A 110 12.57 6.00 -3.66
C THR A 110 12.76 5.34 -5.01
N ARG A 111 13.99 5.26 -5.51
CA ARG A 111 14.32 4.63 -6.79
C ARG A 111 13.92 3.14 -6.80
N ALA A 112 14.27 2.38 -5.76
CA ALA A 112 13.94 0.95 -5.69
C ALA A 112 12.43 0.67 -5.72
N VAL A 113 11.63 1.45 -4.97
CA VAL A 113 10.17 1.29 -4.95
C VAL A 113 9.56 1.67 -6.31
N LEU A 114 10.05 2.74 -6.95
CA LEU A 114 9.58 3.12 -8.28
C LEU A 114 9.91 2.06 -9.34
N SER A 115 11.15 1.53 -9.35
CA SER A 115 11.59 0.48 -10.28
C SER A 115 10.75 -0.79 -10.11
N SER A 116 10.67 -1.32 -8.89
CA SER A 116 9.90 -2.54 -8.61
C SER A 116 8.42 -2.40 -8.97
N THR A 117 7.86 -1.19 -8.84
CA THR A 117 6.47 -0.92 -9.22
C THR A 117 6.28 -0.89 -10.73
N LEU A 118 7.19 -0.27 -11.46
CA LEU A 118 7.15 -0.21 -12.93
C LEU A 118 7.48 -1.56 -13.58
N GLU A 119 8.26 -2.40 -12.90
CA GLU A 119 8.54 -3.80 -13.27
C GLU A 119 7.38 -4.75 -12.91
N GLY A 120 6.31 -4.26 -12.28
CA GLY A 120 5.13 -5.04 -11.91
C GLY A 120 5.30 -5.94 -10.69
N GLN A 121 6.43 -5.84 -9.98
CA GLN A 121 6.71 -6.59 -8.76
C GLN A 121 6.08 -5.96 -7.51
N THR A 122 5.89 -4.64 -7.51
CA THR A 122 5.20 -3.90 -6.44
C THR A 122 3.91 -3.27 -6.97
N LEU A 123 2.82 -3.41 -6.24
CA LEU A 123 1.55 -2.75 -6.60
C LEU A 123 1.66 -1.23 -6.40
N PHE A 124 1.07 -0.45 -7.31
CA PHE A 124 1.04 1.02 -7.21
C PHE A 124 0.51 1.54 -5.87
N GLN A 125 -0.50 0.88 -5.30
CA GLN A 125 -1.05 1.26 -4.00
C GLN A 125 -0.05 1.05 -2.85
N GLU A 126 0.73 -0.02 -2.93
CA GLU A 126 1.77 -0.34 -1.96
C GLU A 126 2.95 0.64 -2.12
N ALA A 127 3.33 0.95 -3.35
CA ALA A 127 4.34 1.95 -3.66
C ALA A 127 3.97 3.34 -3.12
N PHE A 128 2.72 3.76 -3.31
CA PHE A 128 2.21 5.03 -2.77
C PHE A 128 2.27 5.06 -1.25
N ARG A 129 1.95 3.95 -0.58
CA ARG A 129 2.07 3.81 0.87
C ARG A 129 3.53 3.90 1.33
N MET A 130 4.43 3.16 0.69
CA MET A 130 5.86 3.14 1.00
C MET A 130 6.55 4.48 0.78
N LEU A 131 6.09 5.26 -0.20
CA LEU A 131 6.60 6.58 -0.55
C LEU A 131 5.82 7.72 0.13
N GLY A 132 4.79 7.43 0.93
CA GLY A 132 3.92 8.47 1.51
C GLY A 132 3.21 9.34 0.47
N MET A 133 3.09 8.86 -0.77
CA MET A 133 2.48 9.58 -1.89
C MET A 133 0.98 9.31 -1.92
N ARG A 134 0.18 10.33 -2.26
CA ARG A 134 -1.27 10.20 -2.44
C ARG A 134 -1.76 10.50 -3.85
N LYS A 135 -0.92 11.10 -4.71
CA LYS A 135 -1.27 11.36 -6.11
C LYS A 135 -0.34 10.59 -7.04
N THR A 136 -0.95 9.93 -8.01
CA THR A 136 -0.27 9.15 -9.04
C THR A 136 0.64 9.99 -9.92
N SER A 137 0.33 11.27 -10.16
CA SER A 137 1.19 12.17 -10.93
C SER A 137 2.58 12.31 -10.32
N PHE A 138 2.68 12.40 -8.99
CA PHE A 138 3.97 12.52 -8.29
C PHE A 138 4.85 11.28 -8.44
N PHE A 139 4.23 10.10 -8.54
CA PHE A 139 4.97 8.86 -8.77
C PHE A 139 5.65 8.88 -10.13
N TYR A 140 4.92 9.25 -11.19
CA TYR A 140 5.49 9.33 -12.54
C TYR A 140 6.48 10.49 -12.69
N ASP A 141 6.23 11.62 -12.03
CA ASP A 141 7.18 12.75 -11.98
C ASP A 141 8.51 12.31 -11.33
N ALA A 142 8.44 11.62 -10.19
CA ALA A 142 9.61 11.09 -9.50
C ALA A 142 10.31 9.99 -10.32
N ALA A 143 9.57 9.12 -11.00
CA ALA A 143 10.15 8.07 -11.86
C ALA A 143 10.90 8.65 -13.06
N ARG A 144 10.42 9.75 -13.64
CA ARG A 144 11.12 10.50 -14.71
C ARG A 144 12.34 11.23 -14.18
N GLU A 145 12.22 11.89 -13.03
CA GLU A 145 13.32 12.62 -12.40
C GLU A 145 14.48 11.68 -12.04
N LEU A 146 14.17 10.49 -11.52
CA LEU A 146 15.17 9.47 -11.16
C LEU A 146 15.57 8.57 -12.35
N ARG A 147 15.13 8.87 -13.58
CA ARG A 147 15.42 8.10 -14.80
C ARG A 147 15.11 6.60 -14.68
N VAL A 148 14.04 6.27 -13.96
CA VAL A 148 13.46 4.91 -13.90
C VAL A 148 12.45 4.72 -15.02
N LEU A 149 11.77 5.79 -15.41
CA LEU A 149 10.84 5.85 -16.53
C LEU A 149 11.43 6.77 -17.62
N LEU A 150 11.49 6.29 -18.87
CA LEU A 150 11.88 7.08 -20.05
C LEU A 150 10.76 8.03 -20.49
#